data_AF-A0A4Q2XI78-F1
#
_entry.id   AF-A0A4Q2XI78-F1
#
_cell.length_a   1.000
_cell.length_b   1.000
_cell.length_c   1.000
_cell.angle_alpha   90.00
_cell.angle_beta   90.00
_cell.angle_gamma   90.00
#
_symmetry.space_group_name_H-M   'P 1'
#
loop_
_entity.id
_entity.type
_entity.pdbx_description
1 polymer ?
#
loop_
_entity_poly.entity_id
_entity_poly.type
_entity_poly.pdbx_seq_one_letter_code
_entity_poly.pdbx_strand_id
1 'polypeptide(L)'
;MTAARNLTSFHQWLLDGPMPSPARTIVLHGDPATIGDDLVPGIAGYLNEYDGDSAGRWLSATPDLIRQVSDNPDLRKLLGMASPCPNCPPSGPCGIRKTQSALGLRGHVVFHAISHAGKVPELPDAFHAGIGVRPGKCHLVLNPELMDPASLAHIIGDVFLEWVHRGPHPFAAWQEFPQDMRGLPQATDRPAC
;
A
#
# COMPACT_ATOMS: atom_id res chain seq x y z
N MET A 1 -4.63 -7.02 21.69
CA MET A 1 -4.30 -7.84 20.51
C MET A 1 -2.81 -7.76 20.29
N THR A 2 -2.16 -8.89 20.00
CA THR A 2 -0.69 -9.00 19.90
C THR A 2 -0.29 -8.63 18.48
N ALA A 3 0.62 -7.67 18.29
CA ALA A 3 1.24 -7.40 17.00
C ALA A 3 1.76 -8.73 16.39
N ALA A 4 1.56 -8.95 15.10
CA ALA A 4 2.03 -10.18 14.45
C ALA A 4 3.56 -10.21 14.45
N ARG A 5 4.15 -10.95 15.39
CA ARG A 5 5.61 -11.07 15.58
C ARG A 5 6.19 -12.32 14.93
N ASN A 6 5.35 -13.21 14.41
CA ASN A 6 5.73 -14.44 13.72
C ASN A 6 4.62 -14.92 12.77
N LEU A 7 4.96 -15.87 11.90
CA LEU A 7 4.05 -16.41 10.88
C LEU A 7 2.72 -16.97 11.45
N THR A 8 2.74 -17.50 12.67
CA THR A 8 1.56 -18.04 13.35
C THR A 8 0.63 -16.93 13.84
N SER A 9 1.16 -15.86 14.41
CA SER A 9 0.37 -14.67 14.79
C SER A 9 -0.14 -13.90 13.57
N PHE A 10 0.63 -13.89 12.47
CA PHE A 10 0.19 -13.41 11.17
C PHE A 10 -1.00 -14.22 10.65
N HIS A 11 -0.96 -15.54 10.79
CA HIS A 11 -2.07 -16.41 10.44
C HIS A 11 -3.32 -16.15 11.24
N GLN A 12 -3.21 -16.03 12.57
CA GLN A 12 -4.35 -15.75 13.42
C GLN A 12 -5.00 -14.42 13.03
N TRP A 13 -4.18 -13.38 12.83
CA TRP A 13 -4.64 -12.08 12.33
C TRP A 13 -5.36 -12.16 10.99
N LEU A 14 -4.81 -12.92 10.03
CA LEU A 14 -5.39 -13.11 8.70
C LEU A 14 -6.70 -13.94 8.74
N LEU A 15 -6.83 -14.84 9.72
CA LEU A 15 -7.94 -15.77 9.90
C LEU A 15 -9.02 -15.26 10.85
N ASP A 16 -8.79 -14.17 11.58
CA ASP A 16 -9.75 -13.53 12.49
C ASP A 16 -10.99 -12.95 11.78
N GLY A 17 -11.08 -13.15 10.46
CA GLY A 17 -12.26 -12.87 9.66
C GLY A 17 -12.26 -11.47 9.04
N PRO A 18 -13.27 -11.15 8.21
CA PRO A 18 -13.37 -9.84 7.58
C PRO A 18 -13.38 -8.76 8.65
N MET A 19 -12.49 -7.77 8.51
CA MET A 19 -12.54 -6.55 9.30
C MET A 19 -13.96 -5.94 9.17
N PRO A 20 -14.55 -5.41 10.26
CA PRO A 20 -15.92 -4.87 10.25
C PRO A 20 -16.10 -3.62 9.35
N SER A 21 -15.06 -3.22 8.64
CA SER A 21 -14.95 -2.09 7.71
C SER A 21 -14.10 -2.58 6.53
N PRO A 22 -14.30 -2.13 5.28
CA PRO A 22 -13.68 -2.76 4.12
C PRO A 22 -12.16 -2.86 4.31
N ALA A 23 -11.60 -4.02 3.98
CA ALA A 23 -10.17 -4.23 3.94
C ALA A 23 -9.52 -3.10 3.14
N ARG A 24 -8.51 -2.43 3.73
CA ARG A 24 -7.89 -1.26 3.13
C ARG A 24 -6.50 -1.63 2.61
N THR A 25 -6.22 -1.28 1.36
CA THR A 25 -4.91 -1.59 0.76
C THR A 25 -4.23 -0.32 0.29
N ILE A 26 -2.94 -0.17 0.58
CA ILE A 26 -2.05 0.79 -0.08
C ILE A 26 -1.18 0.04 -1.09
N VAL A 27 -1.30 0.44 -2.35
CA VAL A 27 -0.51 -0.09 -3.47
C VAL A 27 0.48 0.97 -3.93
N LEU A 28 1.77 0.71 -3.73
CA LEU A 28 2.83 1.58 -4.22
C LEU A 28 3.19 1.22 -5.65
N HIS A 29 3.33 2.22 -6.51
CA HIS A 29 3.82 2.11 -7.88
C HIS A 29 5.11 2.87 -7.99
N GLY A 30 6.12 2.30 -8.62
CA GLY A 30 7.45 2.89 -8.69
C GLY A 30 8.49 1.85 -9.03
N ASP A 31 9.67 2.33 -9.39
CA ASP A 31 10.84 1.47 -9.51
C ASP A 31 11.24 0.97 -8.11
N PRO A 32 11.61 -0.32 -7.94
CA PRO A 32 12.11 -0.84 -6.67
C PRO A 32 13.22 0.02 -6.05
N ALA A 33 14.14 0.55 -6.85
CA ALA A 33 15.23 1.40 -6.37
C ALA A 33 14.73 2.72 -5.79
N THR A 34 13.64 3.27 -6.34
CA THR A 34 13.03 4.52 -5.86
C THR A 34 12.18 4.32 -4.61
N ILE A 35 11.48 3.19 -4.53
CA ILE A 35 10.67 2.85 -3.34
C ILE A 35 11.59 2.49 -2.17
N GLY A 36 12.70 1.80 -2.44
CA GLY A 36 13.60 1.31 -1.39
C GLY A 36 12.99 0.17 -0.57
N ASP A 37 13.84 -0.56 0.16
CA ASP A 37 13.41 -1.75 0.90
C ASP A 37 12.55 -1.41 2.12
N ASP A 38 12.70 -0.21 2.68
CA ASP A 38 12.11 0.19 3.95
C ASP A 38 10.81 1.01 3.82
N LEU A 39 10.41 1.44 2.62
CA LEU A 39 9.23 2.30 2.48
C LEU A 39 7.93 1.56 2.78
N VAL A 40 7.76 0.32 2.31
CA VAL A 40 6.58 -0.51 2.62
C VAL A 40 6.49 -0.79 4.14
N PRO A 41 7.58 -1.25 4.81
CA PRO A 41 7.64 -1.33 6.27
C PRO A 41 7.36 -0.01 6.98
N GLY A 42 7.94 1.10 6.50
CA GLY A 42 7.84 2.42 7.11
C GLY A 42 6.41 2.95 7.11
N ILE A 43 5.68 2.82 5.98
CA ILE A 43 4.27 3.21 5.90
C ILE A 43 3.43 2.37 6.85
N ALA A 44 3.62 1.03 6.85
CA ALA A 44 2.87 0.15 7.74
C ALA A 44 3.17 0.46 9.22
N GLY A 45 4.42 0.74 9.55
CA GLY A 45 4.85 1.16 10.89
C GLY A 45 4.17 2.45 11.32
N TYR A 46 4.20 3.47 10.47
CA TYR A 46 3.52 4.75 10.71
C TYR A 46 2.02 4.55 10.93
N LEU A 47 1.34 3.84 10.04
CA LEU A 47 -0.09 3.57 10.18
C LEU A 47 -0.40 2.78 11.45
N ASN A 48 0.47 1.86 11.87
CA ASN A 48 0.25 1.14 13.12
C ASN A 48 0.41 2.00 14.39
N GLU A 49 1.18 3.09 14.30
CA GLU A 49 1.33 4.05 15.39
C GLU A 49 0.14 5.01 15.47
N TYR A 50 -0.43 5.42 14.33
CA TYR A 50 -1.40 6.52 14.25
C TYR A 50 -2.83 6.12 13.85
N ASP A 51 -3.05 4.95 13.24
CA ASP A 51 -4.38 4.47 12.82
C ASP A 51 -5.07 3.68 13.96
N GLY A 52 -5.75 4.41 14.84
CA GLY A 52 -6.56 3.83 15.92
C GLY A 52 -7.69 2.92 15.43
N ASP A 53 -8.23 3.16 14.22
CA ASP A 53 -9.32 2.36 13.64
C ASP A 53 -8.82 0.98 13.19
N SER A 54 -7.56 0.90 12.74
CA SER A 54 -6.93 -0.38 12.44
C SER A 54 -6.55 -1.18 13.68
N ALA A 55 -6.48 -0.54 14.86
CA ALA A 55 -5.92 -1.11 16.08
C ALA A 55 -4.48 -1.67 15.89
N GLY A 56 -3.65 -1.02 15.05
CA GLY A 56 -2.25 -1.39 14.86
C GLY A 56 -2.06 -2.69 14.06
N ARG A 57 -2.86 -2.89 13.01
CA ARG A 57 -2.96 -4.15 12.25
C ARG A 57 -2.52 -4.06 10.79
N TRP A 58 -1.86 -3.00 10.38
CA TRP A 58 -1.29 -2.86 9.04
C TRP A 58 -0.14 -3.83 8.81
N LEU A 59 -0.27 -4.64 7.75
CA LEU A 59 0.73 -5.57 7.28
C LEU A 59 1.63 -4.91 6.24
N SER A 60 2.93 -4.92 6.48
CA SER A 60 3.94 -4.70 5.45
C SER A 60 4.14 -5.98 4.63
N ALA A 61 3.47 -6.09 3.48
CA ALA A 61 3.64 -7.21 2.57
C ALA A 61 4.88 -7.02 1.69
N THR A 62 6.04 -7.32 2.30
CA THR A 62 7.34 -7.29 1.63
C THR A 62 7.40 -8.34 0.51
N PRO A 63 8.29 -8.17 -0.48
CA PRO A 63 8.49 -9.16 -1.54
C PRO A 63 8.78 -10.57 -1.01
N ASP A 64 9.57 -10.68 0.07
CA ASP A 64 9.89 -11.95 0.72
C ASP A 64 8.67 -12.60 1.36
N LEU A 65 7.83 -11.83 2.07
CA LEU A 65 6.60 -12.36 2.64
C LEU A 65 5.65 -12.85 1.53
N ILE A 66 5.49 -12.05 0.47
CA ILE A 66 4.62 -12.41 -0.65
C ILE A 66 5.13 -13.71 -1.29
N ARG A 67 6.43 -13.85 -1.50
CA ARG A 67 7.04 -15.09 -2.04
C ARG A 67 6.78 -16.28 -1.12
N GLN A 68 7.04 -16.13 0.18
CA GLN A 68 6.82 -17.20 1.16
C GLN A 68 5.35 -17.67 1.18
N VAL A 69 4.42 -16.72 1.18
CA VAL A 69 2.98 -17.01 1.09
C VAL A 69 2.63 -17.66 -0.25
N SER A 70 3.22 -17.19 -1.34
CA SER A 70 2.93 -17.73 -2.66
C SER A 70 3.40 -19.16 -2.83
N ASP A 71 4.56 -19.52 -2.30
CA ASP A 71 5.18 -20.83 -2.46
C ASP A 71 4.60 -21.89 -1.51
N ASN A 72 3.96 -21.48 -0.41
CA ASN A 72 3.43 -22.42 0.58
C ASN A 72 1.95 -22.77 0.33
N PRO A 73 1.61 -24.04 0.05
CA PRO A 73 0.24 -24.46 -0.27
C PRO A 73 -0.75 -24.25 0.87
N ASP A 74 -0.31 -24.38 2.13
CA ASP A 74 -1.19 -24.20 3.29
C ASP A 74 -1.54 -22.73 3.47
N LEU A 75 -0.57 -21.82 3.33
CA LEU A 75 -0.78 -20.36 3.40
C LEU A 75 -1.78 -19.91 2.32
N ARG A 76 -1.62 -20.42 1.09
CA ARG A 76 -2.53 -20.15 -0.02
C ARG A 76 -3.95 -20.62 0.26
N LYS A 77 -4.11 -21.83 0.80
CA LYS A 77 -5.41 -22.41 1.14
C LYS A 77 -6.13 -21.57 2.20
N LEU A 78 -5.39 -21.08 3.20
CA LEU A 78 -5.92 -20.18 4.23
C LEU A 78 -6.38 -18.83 3.65
N LEU A 79 -5.67 -18.32 2.65
CA LEU A 79 -6.08 -17.18 1.83
C LEU A 79 -7.19 -17.50 0.82
N GLY A 80 -7.85 -18.66 0.91
CA GLY A 80 -8.89 -19.09 -0.03
C GLY A 80 -8.44 -19.04 -1.50
N MET A 81 -7.15 -19.13 -1.76
CA MET A 81 -6.61 -19.10 -3.10
C MET A 81 -6.78 -20.48 -3.72
N ALA A 82 -7.24 -20.52 -4.97
CA ALA A 82 -7.26 -21.76 -5.73
C ALA A 82 -5.84 -22.34 -5.89
N SER A 83 -5.79 -23.65 -6.14
CA SER A 83 -4.56 -24.36 -6.47
C SER A 83 -3.78 -23.61 -7.56
N PRO A 84 -2.43 -23.64 -7.52
CA PRO A 84 -1.61 -22.99 -8.53
C PRO A 84 -2.04 -23.38 -9.95
N CYS A 85 -1.96 -22.39 -10.84
CA CYS A 85 -2.13 -22.60 -12.28
C CYS A 85 -1.09 -23.65 -12.74
N PRO A 86 -1.46 -24.73 -13.47
CA PRO A 86 -0.49 -25.73 -13.93
C PRO A 86 0.64 -25.13 -14.77
N ASN A 87 0.34 -24.03 -15.47
CA ASN A 87 1.26 -23.32 -16.37
C ASN A 87 1.97 -22.12 -15.71
N CYS A 88 1.75 -21.88 -14.42
CA CYS A 88 2.28 -20.71 -13.72
C CYS A 88 2.78 -21.13 -12.35
N PRO A 89 4.10 -21.13 -12.12
CA PRO A 89 4.63 -21.45 -10.80
C PRO A 89 4.05 -20.46 -9.76
N PRO A 90 3.88 -20.89 -8.50
CA PRO A 90 3.33 -20.04 -7.46
C PRO A 90 4.15 -18.75 -7.26
N SER A 91 5.48 -18.84 -7.23
CA SER A 91 6.39 -17.69 -7.22
C SER A 91 6.50 -16.92 -8.54
N GLY A 92 5.82 -17.36 -9.61
CA GLY A 92 5.77 -16.63 -10.87
C GLY A 92 4.90 -15.37 -10.80
N PRO A 93 4.99 -14.45 -11.79
CA PRO A 93 4.25 -13.18 -11.78
C PRO A 93 2.73 -13.32 -11.56
N CYS A 94 2.13 -14.38 -12.11
CA CYS A 94 0.71 -14.67 -11.92
C CYS A 94 0.38 -15.07 -10.47
N GLY A 95 1.21 -15.91 -9.84
CA GLY A 95 0.97 -16.37 -8.49
C GLY A 95 1.25 -15.28 -7.45
N ILE A 96 2.29 -14.47 -7.65
CA ILE A 96 2.58 -13.26 -6.86
C ILE A 96 1.40 -12.29 -6.90
N ARG A 97 0.90 -11.94 -8.09
CA ARG A 97 -0.27 -11.05 -8.22
C ARG A 97 -1.51 -11.60 -7.51
N LYS A 98 -1.81 -12.89 -7.67
CA LYS A 98 -2.93 -13.54 -6.96
C LYS A 98 -2.75 -13.49 -5.44
N THR A 99 -1.51 -13.58 -4.97
CA THR A 99 -1.18 -13.50 -3.55
C THR A 99 -1.42 -12.08 -3.03
N GLN A 100 -0.93 -11.05 -3.74
CA GLN A 100 -1.19 -9.65 -3.41
C GLN A 100 -2.69 -9.33 -3.39
N SER A 101 -3.45 -9.79 -4.39
CA SER A 101 -4.91 -9.66 -4.40
C SER A 101 -5.56 -10.33 -3.19
N ALA A 102 -5.18 -11.57 -2.88
CA ALA A 102 -5.78 -12.32 -1.78
C ALA A 102 -5.46 -11.71 -0.40
N LEU A 103 -4.28 -11.12 -0.23
CA LEU A 103 -3.89 -10.37 0.96
C LEU A 103 -4.67 -9.05 1.08
N GLY A 104 -4.70 -8.26 0.01
CA GLY A 104 -5.39 -6.95 0.00
C GLY A 104 -6.90 -7.04 0.21
N LEU A 105 -7.53 -8.17 -0.15
CA LEU A 105 -8.96 -8.40 0.08
C LEU A 105 -9.30 -8.78 1.53
N ARG A 106 -8.32 -9.13 2.37
CA ARG A 106 -8.57 -9.68 3.71
C ARG A 106 -8.08 -8.84 4.87
N GLY A 107 -7.21 -7.87 4.62
CA GLY A 107 -6.63 -7.10 5.71
C GLY A 107 -6.19 -5.70 5.30
N HIS A 108 -5.61 -5.02 6.29
CA HIS A 108 -4.94 -3.75 6.07
C HIS A 108 -3.53 -4.03 5.59
N VAL A 109 -3.24 -3.76 4.31
CA VAL A 109 -1.98 -4.18 3.69
C VAL A 109 -1.33 -3.03 2.93
N VAL A 110 -0.02 -2.90 3.10
CA VAL A 110 0.84 -2.07 2.25
C VAL A 110 1.71 -3.00 1.41
N PHE A 111 1.76 -2.80 0.09
CA PHE A 111 2.72 -3.49 -0.77
C PHE A 111 3.12 -2.67 -1.99
N HIS A 112 4.28 -3.02 -2.55
CA HIS A 112 4.72 -2.56 -3.86
C HIS A 112 4.06 -3.39 -4.97
N ALA A 113 3.48 -2.72 -5.96
CA ALA A 113 2.96 -3.35 -7.17
C ALA A 113 4.12 -3.95 -7.97
N ILE A 114 4.27 -5.28 -7.92
CA ILE A 114 5.29 -5.98 -8.69
C ILE A 114 4.85 -5.98 -10.15
N SER A 115 5.37 -5.02 -10.91
CA SER A 115 4.94 -4.69 -12.27
C SER A 115 5.55 -5.60 -13.33
N HIS A 116 5.57 -6.93 -13.13
CA HIS A 116 5.85 -7.82 -14.26
C HIS A 116 4.60 -7.91 -15.14
N ALA A 117 4.65 -7.21 -16.28
CA ALA A 117 3.60 -7.11 -17.32
C ALA A 117 2.40 -6.19 -17.05
N GLY A 118 2.54 -5.18 -16.19
CA GLY A 118 1.63 -4.02 -16.15
C GLY A 118 0.21 -4.27 -15.62
N LYS A 119 -0.08 -5.45 -15.07
CA LYS A 119 -1.38 -5.75 -14.45
C LYS A 119 -1.28 -5.72 -12.93
N VAL A 120 -1.66 -4.58 -12.36
CA VAL A 120 -1.82 -4.35 -10.92
C VAL A 120 -3.03 -5.15 -10.41
N PRO A 121 -3.05 -5.64 -9.16
CA PRO A 121 -4.26 -6.14 -8.52
C PRO A 121 -5.42 -5.14 -8.63
N GLU A 122 -6.55 -5.55 -9.19
CA GLU A 122 -7.79 -4.77 -9.07
C GLU A 122 -8.39 -5.06 -7.69
N LEU A 123 -8.32 -4.06 -6.81
CA LEU A 123 -8.84 -4.11 -5.46
C LEU A 123 -9.87 -2.98 -5.32
N PRO A 124 -11.09 -3.25 -4.83
CA PRO A 124 -12.19 -2.29 -4.86
C PRO A 124 -11.92 -1.04 -4.01
N ASP A 125 -11.23 -1.19 -2.88
CA ASP A 125 -10.91 -0.11 -1.93
C ASP A 125 -9.39 0.05 -1.71
N ALA A 126 -8.62 0.01 -2.81
CA ALA A 126 -7.19 0.28 -2.76
C ALA A 126 -6.88 1.76 -2.99
N PHE A 127 -6.03 2.30 -2.14
CA PHE A 127 -5.32 3.56 -2.36
C PHE A 127 -4.05 3.27 -3.16
N HIS A 128 -3.83 4.06 -4.21
CA HIS A 128 -2.70 3.88 -5.13
C HIS A 128 -1.79 5.09 -5.04
N ALA A 129 -0.54 4.89 -4.65
CA ALA A 129 0.49 5.94 -4.59
C ALA A 129 1.59 5.65 -5.61
N GLY A 130 1.92 6.63 -6.46
CA GLY A 130 2.99 6.54 -7.45
C GLY A 130 4.21 7.33 -7.00
N ILE A 131 5.40 6.72 -7.01
CA ILE A 131 6.67 7.36 -6.63
C ILE A 131 7.57 7.40 -7.86
N GLY A 132 7.84 8.60 -8.37
CA GLY A 132 8.63 8.81 -9.60
C GLY A 132 7.95 8.31 -10.87
N VAL A 133 6.76 7.71 -10.77
CA VAL A 133 5.97 7.22 -11.89
C VAL A 133 4.53 7.70 -11.75
N ARG A 134 3.92 8.07 -12.88
CA ARG A 134 2.49 8.39 -12.97
C ARG A 134 1.77 7.28 -13.74
N PRO A 135 1.47 6.13 -13.12
CA PRO A 135 0.59 5.17 -13.77
C PRO A 135 -0.82 5.79 -13.88
N GLY A 136 -1.62 5.32 -14.83
CA GLY A 136 -2.90 5.96 -15.17
C GLY A 136 -3.95 6.00 -14.04
N LYS A 137 -3.77 5.26 -12.94
CA LYS A 137 -4.69 5.20 -11.79
C LYS A 137 -3.92 5.29 -10.46
N CYS A 138 -3.36 6.45 -10.15
CA CYS A 138 -2.85 6.78 -8.82
C CYS A 138 -3.68 7.90 -8.19
N HIS A 139 -3.92 7.79 -6.89
CA HIS A 139 -4.58 8.81 -6.06
C HIS A 139 -3.57 9.86 -5.60
N LEU A 140 -2.33 9.44 -5.34
CA LEU A 140 -1.20 10.30 -4.99
C LEU A 140 -0.02 9.99 -5.93
N VAL A 141 0.67 11.03 -6.40
CA VAL A 141 1.92 10.88 -7.16
C VAL A 141 2.98 11.79 -6.54
N LEU A 142 4.07 11.22 -6.08
CA LEU A 142 5.18 11.92 -5.43
C LEU A 142 6.39 11.96 -6.35
N ASN A 143 7.03 13.12 -6.44
CA ASN A 143 8.32 13.26 -7.11
C ASN A 143 9.43 13.03 -6.07
N PRO A 144 10.18 11.92 -6.13
CA PRO A 144 11.24 11.61 -5.18
C PRO A 144 12.41 12.62 -5.24
N GLU A 145 12.60 13.34 -6.34
CA GLU A 145 13.64 14.36 -6.46
C GLU A 145 13.34 15.64 -5.66
N LEU A 146 12.06 15.85 -5.31
CA LEU A 146 11.59 17.04 -4.59
C LEU A 146 11.26 16.75 -3.13
N MET A 147 11.48 15.52 -2.67
CA MET A 147 11.07 15.05 -1.35
C MET A 147 12.21 14.33 -0.64
N ASP A 148 12.29 14.50 0.67
CA ASP A 148 13.17 13.69 1.51
C ASP A 148 12.62 12.25 1.60
N PRO A 149 13.41 11.21 1.27
CA PRO A 149 12.98 9.81 1.40
C PRO A 149 12.41 9.45 2.77
N ALA A 150 12.94 10.05 3.85
CA ALA A 150 12.44 9.80 5.22
C ALA A 150 11.00 10.30 5.44
N SER A 151 10.55 11.27 4.64
CA SER A 151 9.21 11.86 4.74
C SER A 151 8.13 11.07 3.99
N LEU A 152 8.51 10.23 3.02
CA LEU A 152 7.57 9.55 2.13
C LEU A 152 6.57 8.67 2.87
N ALA A 153 7.02 7.94 3.90
CA ALA A 153 6.15 7.07 4.70
C ALA A 153 5.03 7.86 5.39
N HIS A 154 5.39 8.99 6.01
CA HIS A 154 4.48 9.89 6.71
C HIS A 154 3.49 10.53 5.73
N ILE A 155 3.97 11.07 4.60
CA ILE A 155 3.13 11.71 3.58
C ILE A 155 2.10 10.73 3.02
N ILE A 156 2.54 9.54 2.62
CA ILE A 156 1.64 8.52 2.07
C ILE A 156 0.63 8.07 3.13
N GLY A 157 1.09 7.85 4.37
CA GLY A 157 0.25 7.45 5.49
C GLY A 157 -0.83 8.48 5.82
N ASP A 158 -0.46 9.75 5.95
CA ASP A 158 -1.39 10.84 6.27
C ASP A 158 -2.44 11.05 5.18
N VAL A 159 -2.01 11.10 3.91
CA VAL A 159 -2.94 11.26 2.78
C VAL A 159 -3.90 10.08 2.71
N PHE A 160 -3.42 8.86 3.00
CA PHE A 160 -4.26 7.69 3.08
C PHE A 160 -5.28 7.78 4.22
N LEU A 161 -4.86 8.17 5.43
CA LEU A 161 -5.76 8.36 6.57
C LEU A 161 -6.82 9.41 6.25
N GLU A 162 -6.44 10.55 5.68
CA GLU A 162 -7.36 11.58 5.25
C GLU A 162 -8.37 11.05 4.20
N TRP A 163 -7.88 10.31 3.20
CA TRP A 163 -8.71 9.68 2.16
C TRP A 163 -9.78 8.76 2.77
N VAL A 164 -9.42 7.96 3.77
CA VAL A 164 -10.36 7.11 4.51
C VAL A 164 -11.41 7.94 5.25
N HIS A 165 -10.99 8.96 6.01
CA HIS A 165 -11.88 9.70 6.90
C HIS A 165 -12.89 10.59 6.16
N ARG A 166 -12.55 11.02 4.94
CA ARG A 166 -13.43 11.88 4.12
C ARG A 166 -14.54 11.11 3.37
N GLY A 167 -14.60 9.77 3.48
CA GLY A 167 -15.62 8.94 2.84
C GLY A 167 -15.44 8.82 1.32
N PRO A 168 -16.32 8.08 0.60
CA PRO A 168 -16.11 7.76 -0.81
C PRO A 168 -16.19 9.03 -1.66
N HIS A 169 -15.04 9.60 -2.01
CA HIS A 169 -14.98 10.61 -3.05
C HIS A 169 -15.43 9.97 -4.37
N PRO A 170 -16.40 10.54 -5.09
CA PRO A 170 -16.51 10.25 -6.52
C PRO A 170 -15.15 10.61 -7.13
N PHE A 171 -14.57 9.68 -7.89
CA PHE A 171 -13.26 9.76 -8.57
C PHE A 171 -12.97 11.11 -9.29
N ALA A 172 -13.97 11.96 -9.51
CA ALA A 172 -13.87 13.28 -10.11
C ALA A 172 -13.17 14.35 -9.24
N ALA A 173 -13.25 14.28 -7.90
CA ALA A 173 -12.81 15.40 -7.05
C ALA A 173 -11.28 15.58 -6.97
N TRP A 174 -10.48 14.55 -7.29
CA TRP A 174 -9.01 14.63 -7.23
C TRP A 174 -8.37 15.16 -8.53
N GLN A 175 -9.13 15.27 -9.63
CA GLN A 175 -8.63 15.94 -10.85
C GLN A 175 -8.65 17.47 -10.71
N GLU A 176 -9.38 18.01 -9.74
CA GLU A 176 -9.55 19.46 -9.57
C GLU A 176 -8.56 20.09 -8.60
N PHE A 177 -7.71 19.32 -7.91
CA PHE A 177 -6.57 19.91 -7.21
C PHE A 177 -5.52 20.31 -8.25
N PRO A 178 -5.26 21.62 -8.46
CA PRO A 178 -4.12 22.03 -9.25
C PRO A 178 -2.89 21.60 -8.46
N GLN A 179 -2.22 20.53 -8.89
CA GLN A 179 -0.92 20.15 -8.35
C GLN A 179 0.18 21.10 -8.85
N ASP A 180 -0.10 22.40 -8.89
CA ASP A 180 0.92 23.42 -9.05
C ASP A 180 1.39 23.88 -7.67
N MET A 181 2.32 23.10 -7.10
CA MET A 181 3.03 23.47 -5.87
C MET A 181 4.01 24.65 -6.07
N ARG A 182 3.99 25.35 -7.21
CA ARG A 182 4.79 26.58 -7.44
C ARG A 182 4.10 27.86 -6.95
N GLY A 183 2.97 27.75 -6.25
CA GLY A 183 2.14 28.88 -5.84
C GLY A 183 2.05 29.15 -4.34
N LEU A 184 3.01 28.70 -3.50
CA LEU A 184 3.06 29.23 -2.14
C LEU A 184 3.41 30.72 -2.21
N PRO A 185 2.63 31.64 -1.60
CA PRO A 185 3.01 33.03 -1.53
C PRO A 185 4.35 33.11 -0.79
N GLN A 186 5.41 33.50 -1.49
CA GLN A 186 6.63 33.93 -0.83
C GLN A 186 6.25 35.16 -0.01
N ALA A 187 6.35 35.03 1.31
CA ALA A 187 6.30 36.18 2.21
C ALA A 187 7.56 37.02 1.96
N THR A 188 7.53 37.85 0.93
CA THR A 188 8.46 38.96 0.76
C THR A 188 7.91 40.12 1.57
N ASP A 189 8.26 40.15 2.85
CA ASP A 189 8.39 41.40 3.60
C ASP A 189 9.38 41.14 4.75
N ARG A 190 10.66 41.42 4.47
CA ARG A 190 11.60 41.80 5.51
C ARG A 190 11.42 43.29 5.75
N PRO A 191 11.23 43.76 7.00
CA PRO A 191 11.34 45.18 7.28
C PRO A 191 12.81 45.59 7.10
N ALA A 192 13.02 46.62 6.28
CA ALA A 192 14.31 47.28 6.14
C ALA A 192 14.65 48.03 7.43
N CYS A 193 15.90 47.89 7.90
CA CYS A 193 16.63 48.95 8.58
C CYS A 193 17.50 49.65 7.54
#